data_AF-V6AVC0-F1
#
_entry.id   AF-V6AVC0-F1
#
_cell.length_a   1.000
_cell.length_b   1.000
_cell.length_c   1.000
_cell.angle_alpha   90.00
_cell.angle_beta   90.00
_cell.angle_gamma   90.00
#
_symmetry.space_group_name_H-M   'P 1'
#
loop_
_entity.id
_entity.type
_entity.pdbx_description
1 polymer ?
#
loop_
_entity_poly.entity_id
_entity_poly.type
_entity_poly.pdbx_seq_one_letter_code
_entity_poly.pdbx_strand_id
1 'polypeptide(L)' 'MEFKEIYCNNCKKTLGKYNVKYFSDARIAELIKSSHGMHYRSGHQLLIRKVTK' A
#
# COMPACT_ATOMS: atom_id res chain seq x y z
N MET A 1 -4.89 15.67 7.32
CA MET A 1 -5.30 14.26 7.57
C MET A 1 -4.18 13.34 7.08
N GLU A 2 -3.79 12.36 7.87
CA GLU A 2 -2.68 11.47 7.51
C GLU A 2 -3.17 10.31 6.62
N PHE A 3 -2.56 10.13 5.45
CA PHE A 3 -2.84 9.02 4.56
C PHE A 3 -1.55 8.23 4.29
N LYS A 4 -1.67 6.92 4.09
CA LYS A 4 -0.60 6.05 3.59
C LYS A 4 -0.95 5.61 2.18
N GLU A 5 -0.10 5.96 1.25
CA GLU A 5 -0.11 5.54 -0.14
C GLU A 5 0.75 4.28 -0.30
N ILE A 6 0.26 3.29 -1.04
CA ILE A 6 1.06 2.14 -1.47
C ILE A 6 1.43 2.35 -2.92
N TYR A 7 2.73 2.49 -3.17
CA TYR A 7 3.30 2.62 -4.50
C TYR A 7 4.04 1.35 -4.89
N CYS A 8 3.70 0.77 -6.03
CA CYS A 8 4.45 -0.34 -6.60
C CYS A 8 5.52 0.21 -7.53
N ASN A 9 6.81 0.04 -7.17
CA ASN A 9 7.91 0.50 -7.99
C ASN A 9 8.02 -0.32 -9.29
N ASN A 10 7.73 -1.62 -9.22
CA ASN A 10 7.80 -2.51 -10.38
C ASN A 10 6.76 -2.18 -11.45
N CYS A 11 5.57 -1.75 -11.02
CA CYS A 11 4.47 -1.38 -11.92
C CYS A 11 4.39 0.13 -12.18
N LYS A 12 5.27 0.91 -11.54
CA LYS A 12 5.26 2.38 -11.50
C LYS A 12 3.87 2.97 -11.25
N LYS A 13 3.03 2.29 -10.44
CA LYS A 13 1.64 2.67 -10.19
C LYS A 13 1.36 2.70 -8.68
N THR A 14 0.51 3.64 -8.29
CA THR A 14 -0.10 3.66 -6.96
C THR A 14 -1.19 2.60 -6.92
N LEU A 15 -1.07 1.67 -5.98
CA LEU A 15 -2.03 0.58 -5.75
C LEU A 15 -3.23 1.05 -4.93
N GLY A 16 -3.00 1.97 -3.99
CA GLY A 16 -4.09 2.56 -3.20
C GLY A 16 -3.61 3.59 -2.19
N LYS A 17 -4.54 4.39 -1.69
CA LYS A 17 -4.34 5.36 -0.59
C LYS A 17 -5.28 5.01 0.54
N TYR A 18 -4.74 4.86 1.74
CA TYR A 18 -5.45 4.40 2.93
C TYR A 18 -5.31 5.43 4.03
N ASN A 19 -6.40 5.72 4.72
CA ASN A 19 -6.41 6.71 5.79
C ASN A 19 -5.91 6.06 7.08
N VAL A 20 -4.81 6.53 7.67
CA VAL A 20 -4.20 5.84 8.82
C VAL A 20 -5.08 5.86 10.06
N LYS A 21 -6.06 6.79 10.09
CA LYS A 21 -7.05 6.88 11.16
C LYS A 21 -8.02 5.68 11.21
N TYR A 22 -8.25 5.03 10.07
CA TYR A 22 -9.19 3.92 9.91
C TYR A 22 -8.49 2.60 9.56
N PHE A 23 -7.31 2.69 8.95
CA PHE A 23 -6.54 1.56 8.49
C PHE A 23 -5.16 1.57 9.16
N SER A 24 -5.00 0.72 10.17
CA SER A 24 -3.70 0.42 10.76
C SER A 24 -2.79 -0.30 9.76
N ASP A 25 -1.48 -0.18 9.95
CA ASP A 25 -0.45 -0.82 9.10
C ASP A 25 -0.70 -2.31 8.85
N ALA A 26 -1.15 -3.05 9.87
CA ALA A 26 -1.49 -4.46 9.75
C ALA A 26 -2.64 -4.70 8.75
N ARG A 27 -3.72 -3.92 8.82
CA ARG A 27 -4.85 -4.02 7.87
C ARG A 27 -4.42 -3.61 6.47
N ILE A 28 -3.56 -2.61 6.34
CA ILE A 28 -3.00 -2.20 5.04
C ILE A 28 -2.15 -3.33 4.46
N ALA A 29 -1.32 -3.98 5.27
CA ALA A 29 -0.51 -5.13 4.86
C ALA A 29 -1.37 -6.34 4.44
N GLU A 30 -2.47 -6.60 5.14
CA GLU A 30 -3.46 -7.63 4.78
C GLU A 30 -4.15 -7.31 3.45
N LEU A 31 -4.56 -6.06 3.25
CA LEU A 31 -5.14 -5.58 1.99
C LEU A 31 -4.15 -5.69 0.82
N ILE A 32 -2.87 -5.37 1.05
CA ILE A 32 -1.80 -5.61 0.08
C ILE A 32 -1.69 -7.09 -0.24
N LYS A 33 -1.62 -7.96 0.77
CA LYS A 33 -1.45 -9.41 0.57
C LYS A 33 -2.65 -10.05 -0.11
N SER A 34 -3.87 -9.56 0.15
CA SER A 34 -5.10 -10.10 -0.41
C SER A 34 -5.41 -9.53 -1.79
N SER A 35 -5.45 -8.20 -1.92
CA SER A 35 -5.82 -7.52 -3.18
C SER A 35 -4.66 -7.41 -4.17
N HIS A 36 -3.43 -7.30 -3.67
CA HIS A 36 -2.21 -7.21 -4.46
C HIS A 36 -1.24 -8.38 -4.19
N GLY A 37 -1.76 -9.51 -3.69
CA GLY A 37 -0.98 -10.71 -3.40
C GLY A 37 -0.19 -11.22 -4.61
N MET A 38 -0.70 -10.99 -5.82
CA MET A 38 0.01 -11.29 -7.07
C MET A 38 1.26 -10.42 -7.27
N HIS A 39 1.23 -9.15 -6.84
CA HIS A 39 2.41 -8.28 -6.87
C HIS A 39 3.41 -8.66 -5.77
N TYR A 40 2.94 -8.97 -4.56
CA TYR A 40 3.80 -9.42 -3.46
C TYR A 40 4.49 -10.77 -3.78
N ARG A 41 3.74 -11.74 -4.30
CA ARG A 41 4.28 -13.04 -4.75
C ARG A 41 5.16 -12.92 -6.00
N SER A 42 4.95 -11.91 -6.86
CA SER A 42 5.85 -11.61 -7.98
C SER A 42 7.16 -10.91 -7.55
N GLY A 43 7.37 -10.66 -6.26
CA GLY A 43 8.58 -9.97 -5.78
C GLY A 43 8.58 -8.47 -6.08
N HIS A 44 7.42 -7.86 -6.31
CA HIS A 44 7.34 -6.43 -6.57
C HIS A 44 7.68 -5.63 -5.32
N GLN A 45 8.53 -4.62 -5.50
CA GLN A 45 8.89 -3.71 -4.43
C GLN A 45 7.75 -2.70 -4.19
N LEU A 46 7.04 -2.91 -3.09
CA LEU A 46 5.97 -2.03 -2.62
C LEU A 46 6.54 -1.04 -1.60
N LEU A 47 6.31 0.24 -1.86
CA LEU A 47 6.75 1.35 -1.02
C LEU A 47 5.51 1.95 -0.35
N ILE A 48 5.52 2.02 0.97
CA ILE A 48 4.48 2.70 1.74
C ILE A 48 4.95 4.12 1.97
N ARG A 49 4.27 5.09 1.36
CA ARG A 49 4.55 6.52 1.50
C ARG A 49 3.51 7.16 2.39
N LYS A 50 3.94 7.92 3.40
CA LYS A 50 3.02 8.77 4.17
C LYS A 50 2.77 10.04 3.38
N VAL A 51 1.51 10.30 3.06
CA VAL A 51 1.03 11.52 2.42
C VAL A 51 0.28 12.31 3.48
N THR A 52 0.93 13.33 3.99
CA THR A 52 0.32 14.32 4.88
C THR A 52 -0.26 15.41 3.99
N LYS A 53 -1.59 15.57 4.00
CA LYS A 53 -2.28 16.69 3.35
C LYS A 53 -2.89 17.59 4.41
#